data_AF-I4B998-F1
#
_entry.id   AF-I4B998-F1
#
_cell.length_a   1.000
_cell.length_b   1.000
_cell.length_c   1.000
_cell.angle_alpha   90.00
_cell.angle_beta   90.00
_cell.angle_gamma   90.00
#
_symmetry.space_group_name_H-M   'P 1'
#
loop_
_entity.id
_entity.type
_entity.pdbx_description
1 polymer ?
#
loop_
_entity_poly.entity_id
_entity_poly.type
_entity_poly.pdbx_seq_one_letter_code
_entity_poly.pdbx_strand_id
1 'polypeptide(L)'
;MRSYDFSAHNKTVKRDKSRYFSYAFIILLVAALAAFIYYVVLNSPRILYYFRENKYSEIERLHAQAIEALPVSVKKAKDTLTQGDVADFLDLSRSLQKDHREDPILHFHEATLLDEILRRQIAEQNQALLALLFRDFIGRPQFSAAFDQEIWQRALLTGRRARALGLPEVLSQKLAEAEVDVYLLGGKPWWESAQQLVQPNSPAKKLPAWHLMQAGLNRETPDFELIKTAYGASLATFAKGVYYTRSGNSPLGISSFRDLAKSETDAFARDHALYALAHLSARDKRIRDQLSYLRQIRFAEFAPEYPHFVGEYNYLLRFLGSKSEADQMMKAWEDLKASAPKN
;
A
#
# COMPACT_ATOMS: atom_id res chain seq x y z
N MET A 1 83.03 25.07 -26.16
CA MET A 1 81.95 24.09 -26.47
C MET A 1 80.67 24.54 -25.77
N ARG A 2 79.65 24.99 -26.50
CA ARG A 2 78.32 25.28 -25.93
C ARG A 2 77.58 23.95 -25.80
N SER A 3 77.19 23.57 -24.59
CA SER A 3 76.41 22.37 -24.31
C SER A 3 75.01 22.50 -24.91
N TYR A 4 74.58 21.48 -25.64
CA TYR A 4 73.25 21.38 -26.20
C TYR A 4 72.26 21.07 -25.08
N ASP A 5 71.27 21.94 -24.85
CA ASP A 5 70.31 21.81 -23.77
C ASP A 5 69.19 20.82 -24.14
N PHE A 6 69.38 19.56 -23.73
CA PHE A 6 68.42 18.46 -23.93
C PHE A 6 67.09 18.65 -23.16
N SER A 7 66.99 19.64 -22.26
CA SER A 7 65.77 19.84 -21.46
C SER A 7 64.63 20.47 -22.27
N ALA A 8 64.94 21.28 -23.29
CA ALA A 8 63.96 21.94 -24.14
C ALA A 8 63.28 20.98 -25.14
N HIS A 9 64.02 19.99 -25.67
CA HIS A 9 63.50 19.04 -26.65
C HIS A 9 62.56 17.99 -26.02
N ASN A 10 62.79 17.61 -24.77
CA ASN A 10 61.94 16.65 -24.06
C ASN A 10 60.58 17.24 -23.61
N LYS A 11 60.49 18.56 -23.46
CA LYS A 11 59.22 19.24 -23.09
C LYS A 11 58.27 19.41 -24.28
N THR A 12 58.78 19.64 -25.49
CA THR A 12 57.95 19.74 -26.70
C THR A 12 57.39 18.38 -27.14
N VAL A 13 58.20 17.31 -27.12
CA VAL A 13 57.76 15.96 -27.52
C VAL A 13 56.71 15.35 -26.56
N LYS A 14 56.80 15.65 -25.25
CA LYS A 14 55.77 15.22 -24.27
C LYS A 14 54.44 15.95 -24.44
N ARG A 15 54.46 17.22 -24.86
CA ARG A 15 53.24 18.05 -25.03
C ARG A 15 52.45 17.66 -26.28
N ASP A 16 53.13 17.25 -27.35
CA ASP A 16 52.46 16.82 -28.59
C ASP A 16 51.88 15.41 -28.48
N LYS A 17 52.60 14.45 -27.86
CA LYS A 17 52.05 13.09 -27.64
C LYS A 17 50.78 13.09 -26.79
N SER A 18 50.66 13.99 -25.81
CA SER A 18 49.46 14.14 -24.98
C SER A 18 48.25 14.66 -25.77
N ARG A 19 48.46 15.54 -26.76
CA ARG A 19 47.39 16.07 -27.62
C ARG A 19 46.87 15.02 -28.59
N TYR A 20 47.74 14.25 -29.23
CA TYR A 20 47.33 13.15 -30.11
C TYR A 20 46.59 12.05 -29.35
N PHE A 21 46.99 11.75 -28.12
CA PHE A 21 46.27 10.81 -27.26
C PHE A 21 44.87 11.33 -26.89
N SER A 22 44.75 12.63 -26.63
CA SER A 22 43.46 13.28 -26.34
C SER A 22 42.53 13.29 -27.55
N TYR A 23 43.02 13.59 -28.76
CA TYR A 23 42.20 13.55 -29.96
C TYR A 23 41.80 12.13 -30.37
N ALA A 24 42.72 11.16 -30.29
CA ALA A 24 42.38 9.76 -30.53
C ALA A 24 41.34 9.24 -29.54
N PHE A 25 41.43 9.64 -28.26
CA PHE A 25 40.43 9.32 -27.25
C PHE A 25 39.06 9.96 -27.54
N ILE A 26 39.03 11.23 -27.94
CA ILE A 26 37.78 11.92 -28.32
C ILE A 26 37.16 11.26 -29.55
N ILE A 27 37.96 10.91 -30.57
CA ILE A 27 37.47 10.22 -31.77
C ILE A 27 36.92 8.83 -31.41
N LEU A 28 37.60 8.08 -30.54
CA LEU A 28 37.10 6.80 -30.04
C LEU A 28 35.81 6.97 -29.23
N LEU A 29 35.68 8.03 -28.44
CA LEU A 29 34.46 8.32 -27.67
C LEU A 29 33.29 8.66 -28.61
N VAL A 30 33.53 9.47 -29.64
CA VAL A 30 32.52 9.82 -30.66
C VAL A 30 32.15 8.59 -31.50
N ALA A 31 33.12 7.75 -31.86
CA ALA A 31 32.87 6.50 -32.59
C ALA A 31 32.09 5.50 -31.72
N ALA A 32 32.40 5.40 -30.42
CA ALA A 32 31.65 4.59 -29.47
C ALA A 32 30.22 5.11 -29.28
N LEU A 33 30.03 6.43 -29.22
CA LEU A 33 28.71 7.06 -29.16
C LEU A 33 27.92 6.81 -30.46
N ALA A 34 28.56 6.95 -31.62
CA ALA A 34 27.93 6.68 -32.91
C ALA A 34 27.57 5.20 -33.07
N ALA A 35 28.44 4.28 -32.63
CA ALA A 35 28.17 2.85 -32.60
C ALA A 35 27.05 2.51 -31.61
N PHE A 36 26.99 3.18 -30.45
CA PHE A 36 25.88 3.05 -29.51
C PHE A 36 24.56 3.53 -30.14
N ILE A 37 24.53 4.70 -30.76
CA ILE A 37 23.33 5.19 -31.47
C ILE A 37 22.95 4.22 -32.60
N TYR A 38 23.89 3.75 -33.39
CA TYR A 38 23.60 2.88 -34.53
C TYR A 38 23.13 1.47 -34.11
N TYR A 39 23.84 0.80 -33.21
CA TYR A 39 23.53 -0.57 -32.81
C TYR A 39 22.45 -0.68 -31.73
N VAL A 40 22.37 0.30 -30.82
CA VAL A 40 21.41 0.25 -29.70
C VAL A 40 20.14 1.02 -30.04
N VAL A 41 20.23 2.22 -30.61
CA VAL A 41 19.05 3.08 -30.87
C VAL A 41 18.42 2.76 -32.24
N LEU A 42 19.21 2.72 -33.31
CA LEU A 42 18.71 2.54 -34.69
C LEU A 42 18.53 1.07 -35.11
N ASN A 43 19.15 0.11 -34.44
CA ASN A 43 18.94 -1.33 -34.71
C ASN A 43 18.04 -2.02 -33.68
N SER A 44 17.48 -1.28 -32.73
CA SER A 44 16.43 -1.77 -31.85
C SER A 44 15.07 -1.38 -32.46
N PRO A 45 14.30 -2.32 -33.04
CA PRO A 45 12.96 -2.04 -33.59
C PRO A 45 12.03 -1.40 -32.56
N ARG A 46 12.26 -1.72 -31.28
CA ARG A 46 11.54 -1.19 -30.12
C ARG A 46 11.79 0.31 -29.94
N ILE A 47 13.06 0.72 -29.89
CA ILE A 47 13.43 2.14 -29.70
C ILE A 47 13.01 2.97 -30.92
N LEU A 48 13.15 2.43 -32.14
CA LEU A 48 12.71 3.09 -33.36
C LEU A 48 11.18 3.25 -33.45
N TYR A 49 10.38 2.25 -33.12
CA TYR A 49 8.91 2.39 -33.09
C TYR A 49 8.47 3.48 -32.11
N TYR A 50 9.05 3.49 -30.90
CA TYR A 50 8.70 4.45 -29.87
C TYR A 50 9.18 5.89 -30.15
N PHE A 51 10.37 6.07 -30.73
CA PHE A 51 10.88 7.40 -31.12
C PHE A 51 10.25 7.93 -32.41
N ARG A 52 9.91 7.05 -33.37
CA ARG A 52 9.39 7.46 -34.68
C ARG A 52 7.91 7.84 -34.66
N GLU A 53 7.13 7.28 -33.73
CA GLU A 53 5.69 7.54 -33.62
C GLU A 53 5.29 8.34 -32.35
N ASN A 54 6.23 8.78 -31.53
CA ASN A 54 5.98 9.54 -30.30
C ASN A 54 5.04 8.84 -29.29
N LYS A 55 4.96 7.50 -29.35
CA LYS A 55 3.97 6.66 -28.67
C LYS A 55 4.03 6.74 -27.13
N TYR A 56 5.20 6.97 -26.54
CA TYR A 56 5.29 7.16 -25.08
C TYR A 56 4.56 8.41 -24.60
N SER A 57 4.63 9.51 -25.34
CA SER A 57 3.88 10.72 -25.00
C SER A 57 2.36 10.52 -25.13
N GLU A 58 1.93 9.68 -26.08
CA GLU A 58 0.53 9.29 -26.24
C GLU A 58 0.05 8.41 -25.07
N ILE A 59 0.86 7.42 -24.66
CA ILE A 59 0.60 6.56 -23.50
C ILE A 59 0.52 7.39 -22.21
N GLU A 60 1.47 8.30 -21.98
CA GLU A 60 1.46 9.19 -20.81
C GLU A 60 0.22 10.09 -20.80
N ARG A 61 -0.17 10.64 -21.96
CA ARG A 61 -1.37 11.46 -22.10
C ARG A 61 -2.64 10.65 -21.81
N LEU A 62 -2.78 9.46 -22.38
CA LEU A 62 -3.95 8.59 -22.16
C LEU A 62 -4.00 8.08 -20.71
N HIS A 63 -2.86 7.76 -20.11
CA HIS A 63 -2.77 7.43 -18.69
C HIS A 63 -3.25 8.61 -17.83
N ALA A 64 -2.78 9.84 -18.11
CA ALA A 64 -3.22 11.03 -17.38
C ALA A 64 -4.73 11.26 -17.52
N GLN A 65 -5.27 11.11 -18.74
CA GLN A 65 -6.70 11.20 -19.00
C GLN A 65 -7.49 10.13 -18.22
N ALA A 66 -7.00 8.88 -18.21
CA ALA A 66 -7.62 7.81 -17.43
C ALA A 66 -7.65 8.12 -15.93
N ILE A 67 -6.55 8.66 -15.36
CA ILE A 67 -6.47 9.08 -13.95
C ILE A 67 -7.43 10.24 -13.64
N GLU A 68 -7.57 11.20 -14.55
CA GLU A 68 -8.51 12.33 -14.42
C GLU A 68 -9.96 11.89 -14.55
N ALA A 69 -10.23 10.90 -15.41
CA ALA A 69 -11.56 10.35 -15.63
C ALA A 69 -12.05 9.47 -14.47
N LEU A 70 -11.15 9.03 -13.58
CA LEU A 70 -11.53 8.28 -12.40
C LEU A 70 -12.53 9.07 -11.54
N PRO A 71 -13.59 8.43 -11.00
CA PRO A 71 -14.50 9.09 -10.10
C PRO A 71 -13.79 9.48 -8.80
N VAL A 72 -14.26 10.56 -8.17
CA VAL A 72 -13.72 11.01 -6.87
C VAL A 72 -13.95 9.95 -5.78
N SER A 73 -15.05 9.20 -5.88
CA SER A 73 -15.41 8.12 -4.96
C SER A 73 -15.51 6.80 -5.72
N VAL A 74 -14.72 5.81 -5.30
CA VAL A 74 -14.70 4.47 -5.87
C VAL A 74 -15.26 3.48 -4.84
N LYS A 75 -16.50 3.03 -5.03
CA LYS A 75 -17.08 1.99 -4.17
C LYS A 75 -16.68 0.58 -4.60
N LYS A 76 -16.63 0.35 -5.92
CA LYS A 76 -16.25 -0.92 -6.55
C LYS A 76 -15.18 -0.65 -7.60
N ALA A 77 -13.97 -1.17 -7.37
CA ALA A 77 -12.84 -0.97 -8.26
C ALA A 77 -13.07 -1.67 -9.60
N LYS A 78 -13.68 -2.86 -9.59
CA LYS A 78 -13.97 -3.63 -10.82
C LYS A 78 -14.84 -2.86 -11.81
N ASP A 79 -15.89 -2.20 -11.32
CA ASP A 79 -16.81 -1.42 -12.15
C ASP A 79 -16.12 -0.19 -12.76
N THR A 80 -15.03 0.28 -12.14
CA THR A 80 -14.26 1.44 -12.63
C THR A 80 -13.35 1.05 -13.80
N LEU A 81 -12.92 -0.21 -13.89
CA LEU A 81 -12.03 -0.67 -14.97
C LEU A 81 -12.69 -0.74 -16.35
N THR A 82 -14.02 -0.76 -16.39
CA THR A 82 -14.80 -0.86 -17.64
C THR A 82 -15.38 0.48 -18.09
N GLN A 83 -14.96 1.59 -17.47
CA GLN A 83 -15.51 2.92 -17.73
C GLN A 83 -14.63 3.75 -18.65
N GLY A 84 -15.18 4.16 -19.79
CA GLY A 84 -14.65 5.20 -20.68
C GLY A 84 -13.13 5.14 -20.86
N ASP A 85 -12.47 6.27 -20.56
CA ASP A 85 -11.03 6.47 -20.75
C ASP A 85 -10.15 5.46 -19.98
N VAL A 86 -10.64 4.89 -18.86
CA VAL A 86 -9.93 3.85 -18.10
C VAL A 86 -9.89 2.55 -18.88
N ALA A 87 -11.02 2.15 -19.47
CA ALA A 87 -11.09 0.93 -20.27
C ALA A 87 -10.25 1.08 -21.55
N ASP A 88 -10.37 2.22 -22.22
CA ASP A 88 -9.64 2.53 -23.45
C ASP A 88 -8.12 2.50 -23.24
N PHE A 89 -7.64 3.08 -22.12
CA PHE A 89 -6.22 3.01 -21.77
C PHE A 89 -5.76 1.57 -21.48
N LEU A 90 -6.54 0.78 -20.72
CA LEU A 90 -6.16 -0.58 -20.37
C LEU A 90 -6.10 -1.50 -21.60
N ASP A 91 -7.04 -1.35 -22.53
CA ASP A 91 -7.08 -2.13 -23.76
C ASP A 91 -5.93 -1.75 -24.71
N LEU A 92 -5.62 -0.46 -24.84
CA LEU A 92 -4.44 0.00 -25.57
C LEU A 92 -3.14 -0.51 -24.94
N SER A 93 -3.00 -0.41 -23.62
CA SER A 93 -1.82 -0.89 -22.91
C SER A 93 -1.62 -2.39 -23.19
N ARG A 94 -2.67 -3.21 -23.08
CA ARG A 94 -2.61 -4.64 -23.35
C ARG A 94 -2.28 -4.98 -24.81
N SER A 95 -2.82 -4.23 -25.79
CA SER A 95 -2.49 -4.46 -27.19
C SER A 95 -1.01 -4.18 -27.46
N LEU A 96 -0.50 -3.06 -26.96
CA LEU A 96 0.91 -2.68 -27.11
C LEU A 96 1.86 -3.67 -26.40
N GLN A 97 1.46 -4.19 -25.24
CA GLN A 97 2.22 -5.22 -24.53
C GLN A 97 2.39 -6.50 -25.36
N LYS A 98 1.34 -6.90 -26.09
CA LYS A 98 1.34 -8.08 -26.95
C LYS A 98 2.28 -7.91 -28.15
N ASP A 99 2.32 -6.71 -28.71
CA ASP A 99 3.05 -6.44 -29.95
C ASP A 99 4.56 -6.16 -29.71
N HIS A 100 4.95 -5.71 -28.50
CA HIS A 100 6.31 -5.18 -28.26
C HIS A 100 7.18 -5.90 -27.22
N ARG A 101 6.85 -7.16 -26.85
CA ARG A 101 7.55 -7.94 -25.80
C ARG A 101 7.62 -7.18 -24.47
N GLU A 102 6.57 -7.32 -23.66
CA GLU A 102 6.48 -6.91 -22.25
C GLU A 102 7.32 -5.66 -21.87
N ASP A 103 6.70 -4.49 -21.95
CA ASP A 103 7.32 -3.21 -21.64
C ASP A 103 7.15 -2.83 -20.15
N PRO A 104 8.25 -2.59 -19.40
CA PRO A 104 8.17 -2.16 -18.01
C PRO A 104 7.46 -0.82 -17.82
N ILE A 105 7.52 0.10 -18.79
CA ILE A 105 6.88 1.42 -18.70
C ILE A 105 5.36 1.29 -18.83
N LEU A 106 4.87 0.45 -19.74
CA LEU A 106 3.44 0.16 -19.87
C LEU A 106 2.88 -0.53 -18.61
N HIS A 107 3.63 -1.49 -18.04
CA HIS A 107 3.25 -2.08 -16.75
C HIS A 107 3.29 -1.07 -15.60
N PHE A 108 4.22 -0.13 -15.61
CA PHE A 108 4.26 0.96 -14.63
C PHE A 108 2.98 1.80 -14.69
N HIS A 109 2.58 2.28 -15.88
CA HIS A 109 1.36 3.09 -16.01
C HIS A 109 0.09 2.30 -15.68
N GLU A 110 0.02 1.02 -16.06
CA GLU A 110 -1.09 0.16 -15.64
C GLU A 110 -1.13 0.01 -14.11
N ALA A 111 0.02 -0.25 -13.47
CA ALA A 111 0.08 -0.39 -12.02
C ALA A 111 -0.33 0.91 -11.31
N THR A 112 0.16 2.07 -11.73
CA THR A 112 -0.19 3.35 -11.09
C THR A 112 -1.67 3.71 -11.25
N LEU A 113 -2.29 3.32 -12.36
CA LEU A 113 -3.73 3.47 -12.55
C LEU A 113 -4.53 2.58 -11.58
N LEU A 114 -4.14 1.30 -11.46
CA LEU A 114 -4.79 0.36 -10.54
C LEU A 114 -4.61 0.79 -9.07
N ASP A 115 -3.40 1.23 -8.71
CA ASP A 115 -3.08 1.74 -7.38
C ASP A 115 -3.94 2.97 -7.03
N GLU A 116 -4.12 3.90 -7.98
CA GLU A 116 -4.95 5.09 -7.78
C GLU A 116 -6.43 4.74 -7.60
N ILE A 117 -6.96 3.77 -8.35
CA ILE A 117 -8.32 3.25 -8.14
C ILE A 117 -8.48 2.70 -6.72
N LEU A 118 -7.52 1.90 -6.26
CA LEU A 118 -7.52 1.32 -4.92
C LEU A 118 -7.37 2.39 -3.83
N ARG A 119 -6.51 3.39 -4.04
CA ARG A 119 -6.36 4.53 -3.12
C ARG A 119 -7.68 5.28 -2.93
N ARG A 120 -8.41 5.56 -4.01
CA ARG A 120 -9.72 6.21 -3.92
C ARG A 120 -10.76 5.33 -3.23
N GLN A 121 -10.69 4.00 -3.42
CA GLN A 121 -11.52 3.06 -2.66
C GLN A 121 -11.19 3.07 -1.16
N ILE A 122 -9.91 3.14 -0.81
CA ILE A 122 -9.44 3.22 0.57
C ILE A 122 -9.95 4.49 1.26
N ALA A 123 -9.84 5.64 0.60
CA ALA A 123 -10.30 6.92 1.13
C ALA A 123 -11.81 6.93 1.42
N GLU A 124 -12.61 6.22 0.62
CA GLU A 124 -14.05 6.06 0.84
C GLU A 124 -14.36 5.07 1.99
N GLN A 125 -13.49 4.08 2.23
CA GLN A 125 -13.75 2.97 3.14
C GLN A 125 -12.88 2.97 4.41
N ASN A 126 -12.84 4.09 5.12
CA ASN A 126 -12.03 4.24 6.35
C ASN A 126 -12.39 3.22 7.45
N GLN A 127 -13.65 2.76 7.51
CA GLN A 127 -14.06 1.69 8.45
C GLN A 127 -13.38 0.35 8.14
N ALA A 128 -13.17 0.03 6.85
CA ALA A 128 -12.49 -1.20 6.46
C ALA A 128 -10.99 -1.16 6.84
N LEU A 129 -10.36 0.02 6.83
CA LEU A 129 -9.00 0.19 7.36
C LEU A 129 -8.94 -0.05 8.87
N LEU A 130 -9.91 0.47 9.63
CA LEU A 130 -10.00 0.21 11.07
C LEU A 130 -10.16 -1.28 11.34
N ALA A 131 -11.06 -1.95 10.60
CA ALA A 131 -11.27 -3.39 10.71
C ALA A 131 -10.00 -4.20 10.41
N LEU A 132 -9.25 -3.84 9.36
CA LEU A 132 -7.97 -4.48 9.02
C LEU A 132 -6.97 -4.34 10.18
N LEU A 133 -6.83 -3.14 10.72
CA LEU A 133 -5.91 -2.87 11.84
C LEU A 133 -6.35 -3.59 13.13
N PHE A 134 -7.64 -3.61 13.42
CA PHE A 134 -8.23 -4.35 14.54
C PHE A 134 -7.99 -5.85 14.43
N ARG A 135 -8.28 -6.44 13.26
CA ARG A 135 -8.09 -7.86 12.99
C ARG A 135 -6.64 -8.28 13.16
N ASP A 136 -5.71 -7.48 12.67
CA ASP A 136 -4.29 -7.71 12.95
C ASP A 136 -3.97 -7.58 14.45
N PHE A 137 -4.52 -6.57 15.13
CA PHE A 137 -4.33 -6.35 16.56
C PHE A 137 -4.72 -7.57 17.41
N ILE A 138 -5.86 -8.20 17.12
CA ILE A 138 -6.33 -9.40 17.85
C ILE A 138 -5.73 -10.71 17.33
N GLY A 139 -4.79 -10.66 16.38
CA GLY A 139 -4.12 -11.84 15.83
C GLY A 139 -4.98 -12.68 14.87
N ARG A 140 -5.96 -12.05 14.20
CA ARG A 140 -6.86 -12.69 13.22
C ARG A 140 -6.87 -11.91 11.89
N PRO A 141 -5.71 -11.72 11.23
CA PRO A 141 -5.65 -10.93 10.00
C PRO A 141 -6.52 -11.55 8.90
N GLN A 142 -7.34 -10.73 8.26
CA GLN A 142 -8.20 -11.15 7.15
C GLN A 142 -8.37 -9.98 6.19
N PHE A 143 -8.19 -10.24 4.90
CA PHE A 143 -8.48 -9.27 3.84
C PHE A 143 -9.95 -8.84 3.92
N SER A 144 -10.21 -7.53 3.85
CA SER A 144 -11.58 -7.03 3.96
C SER A 144 -12.36 -7.35 2.70
N ALA A 145 -13.57 -7.90 2.86
CA ALA A 145 -14.51 -8.12 1.75
C ALA A 145 -14.98 -6.80 1.12
N ALA A 146 -14.73 -5.67 1.77
CA ALA A 146 -15.06 -4.35 1.25
C ALA A 146 -14.12 -3.90 0.10
N PHE A 147 -12.95 -4.54 -0.04
CA PHE A 147 -11.99 -4.27 -1.10
C PHE A 147 -12.00 -5.35 -2.19
N ASP A 148 -11.69 -4.95 -3.42
CA ASP A 148 -11.64 -5.88 -4.56
C ASP A 148 -10.32 -6.67 -4.56
N GLN A 149 -10.34 -7.89 -4.04
CA GLN A 149 -9.15 -8.75 -3.93
C GLN A 149 -8.45 -8.98 -5.27
N GLU A 150 -9.20 -9.19 -6.35
CA GLU A 150 -8.64 -9.42 -7.68
C GLU A 150 -7.89 -8.19 -8.20
N ILE A 151 -8.44 -7.00 -7.98
CA ILE A 151 -7.82 -5.74 -8.43
C ILE A 151 -6.60 -5.43 -7.57
N TRP A 152 -6.70 -5.66 -6.27
CA TRP A 152 -5.57 -5.58 -5.36
C TRP A 152 -4.41 -6.52 -5.76
N GLN A 153 -4.70 -7.79 -6.08
CA GLN A 153 -3.68 -8.73 -6.55
C GLN A 153 -3.09 -8.29 -7.88
N ARG A 154 -3.93 -7.84 -8.82
CA ARG A 154 -3.48 -7.35 -10.12
C ARG A 154 -2.55 -6.15 -9.97
N ALA A 155 -2.92 -5.17 -9.15
CA ALA A 155 -2.11 -3.99 -8.88
C ALA A 155 -0.69 -4.37 -8.40
N LEU A 156 -0.60 -5.22 -7.37
CA LEU A 156 0.69 -5.71 -6.85
C LEU A 156 1.49 -6.52 -7.87
N LEU A 157 0.85 -7.41 -8.61
CA LEU A 157 1.53 -8.26 -9.59
C LEU A 157 2.05 -7.44 -10.78
N THR A 158 1.25 -6.50 -11.28
CA THR A 158 1.65 -5.60 -12.37
C THR A 158 2.81 -4.71 -11.94
N GLY A 159 2.77 -4.13 -10.74
CA GLY A 159 3.87 -3.31 -10.22
C GLY A 159 5.16 -4.12 -9.99
N ARG A 160 5.05 -5.34 -9.46
CA ARG A 160 6.19 -6.26 -9.34
C ARG A 160 6.75 -6.67 -10.70
N ARG A 161 5.89 -6.90 -11.69
CA ARG A 161 6.31 -7.25 -13.06
C ARG A 161 7.07 -6.09 -13.70
N ALA A 162 6.59 -4.85 -13.57
CA ALA A 162 7.28 -3.66 -14.05
C ALA A 162 8.71 -3.60 -13.52
N ARG A 163 8.90 -3.76 -12.20
CA ARG A 163 10.22 -3.74 -11.56
C ARG A 163 11.10 -4.91 -11.99
N ALA A 164 10.55 -6.12 -12.09
CA ALA A 164 11.30 -7.30 -12.53
C ALA A 164 11.81 -7.19 -13.98
N LEU A 165 11.10 -6.43 -14.83
CA LEU A 165 11.48 -6.14 -16.22
C LEU A 165 12.52 -5.01 -16.35
N GLY A 166 13.04 -4.48 -15.24
CA GLY A 166 14.08 -3.45 -15.25
C GLY A 166 13.55 -2.01 -15.33
N LEU A 167 12.42 -1.73 -14.69
CA LEU A 167 11.89 -0.37 -14.56
C LEU A 167 12.97 0.59 -14.00
N PRO A 168 13.19 1.76 -14.61
CA PRO A 168 14.17 2.74 -14.13
C PRO A 168 13.94 3.13 -12.66
N GLU A 169 15.03 3.34 -11.91
CA GLU A 169 14.98 3.56 -10.46
C GLU A 169 14.03 4.69 -10.03
N VAL A 170 14.01 5.80 -10.79
CA VAL A 170 13.11 6.93 -10.52
C VAL A 170 11.63 6.53 -10.62
N LEU A 171 11.28 5.70 -11.60
CA LEU A 171 9.91 5.19 -11.77
C LEU A 171 9.61 4.08 -10.77
N SER A 172 10.59 3.24 -10.45
CA SER A 172 10.50 2.22 -9.40
C SER A 172 10.17 2.84 -8.04
N GLN A 173 10.80 3.98 -7.71
CA GLN A 173 10.49 4.72 -6.49
C GLN A 173 9.07 5.30 -6.50
N LYS A 174 8.63 5.91 -7.62
CA LYS A 174 7.26 6.41 -7.76
C LYS A 174 6.22 5.30 -7.63
N LEU A 175 6.52 4.12 -8.17
CA LEU A 175 5.67 2.95 -8.04
C LEU A 175 5.62 2.45 -6.60
N ALA A 176 6.77 2.38 -5.90
CA ALA A 176 6.80 2.02 -4.49
C ALA A 176 5.98 2.98 -3.61
N GLU A 177 5.95 4.28 -3.96
CA GLU A 177 5.09 5.29 -3.32
C GLU A 177 3.59 5.04 -3.58
N ALA A 178 3.22 4.64 -4.79
CA ALA A 178 1.84 4.28 -5.14
C ALA A 178 1.37 2.99 -4.45
N GLU A 179 2.26 2.00 -4.34
CA GLU A 179 1.95 0.68 -3.78
C GLU A 179 1.69 0.69 -2.27
N VAL A 180 2.05 1.74 -1.50
CA VAL A 180 1.89 1.77 -0.03
C VAL A 180 0.44 1.53 0.39
N ASP A 181 -0.50 2.22 -0.25
CA ASP A 181 -1.94 2.07 -0.01
C ASP A 181 -2.44 0.67 -0.36
N VAL A 182 -1.89 0.09 -1.43
CA VAL A 182 -2.21 -1.28 -1.85
C VAL A 182 -1.69 -2.29 -0.82
N TYR A 183 -0.47 -2.11 -0.32
CA TYR A 183 0.06 -2.96 0.76
C TYR A 183 -0.77 -2.86 2.03
N LEU A 184 -1.31 -1.67 2.36
CA LEU A 184 -2.19 -1.47 3.51
C LEU A 184 -3.37 -2.44 3.49
N LEU A 185 -4.00 -2.66 2.32
CA LEU A 185 -5.14 -3.58 2.15
C LEU A 185 -4.80 -5.04 2.43
N GLY A 186 -3.56 -5.45 2.15
CA GLY A 186 -3.10 -6.82 2.37
C GLY A 186 -2.94 -7.20 3.85
N GLY A 187 -2.89 -6.22 4.75
CA GLY A 187 -2.62 -6.45 6.17
C GLY A 187 -1.15 -6.81 6.45
N LYS A 188 -0.88 -7.25 7.69
CA LYS A 188 0.49 -7.38 8.24
C LYS A 188 1.51 -8.13 7.36
N PRO A 189 1.24 -9.30 6.77
CA PRO A 189 2.23 -10.00 5.92
C PRO A 189 2.68 -9.16 4.72
N TRP A 190 1.80 -8.31 4.23
CA TRP A 190 2.03 -7.44 3.08
C TRP A 190 2.66 -6.10 3.51
N TRP A 191 2.32 -5.61 4.70
CA TRP A 191 2.95 -4.41 5.26
C TRP A 191 4.46 -4.54 5.42
N GLU A 192 4.92 -5.73 5.82
CA GLU A 192 6.35 -6.00 5.96
C GLU A 192 7.06 -5.96 4.60
N SER A 193 6.42 -6.48 3.55
CA SER A 193 6.92 -6.43 2.17
C SER A 193 7.05 -4.99 1.67
N ALA A 194 6.06 -4.13 1.94
CA ALA A 194 6.11 -2.72 1.55
C ALA A 194 7.35 -2.00 2.11
N GLN A 195 7.70 -2.26 3.36
CA GLN A 195 8.84 -1.60 4.00
C GLN A 195 10.17 -1.98 3.36
N GLN A 196 10.29 -3.19 2.83
CA GLN A 196 11.50 -3.63 2.14
C GLN A 196 11.67 -2.93 0.78
N LEU A 197 10.57 -2.47 0.19
CA LEU A 197 10.56 -1.83 -1.13
C LEU A 197 10.82 -0.32 -1.06
N VAL A 198 10.43 0.32 0.04
CA VAL A 198 10.52 1.77 0.21
C VAL A 198 11.91 2.15 0.74
N GLN A 199 12.61 3.00 -0.02
CA GLN A 199 13.94 3.48 0.37
C GLN A 199 13.91 4.33 1.67
N PRO A 200 15.03 4.40 2.42
CA PRO A 200 15.10 5.11 3.70
C PRO A 200 14.62 6.57 3.72
N ASN A 201 14.76 7.30 2.60
CA ASN A 201 14.42 8.73 2.46
C ASN A 201 13.26 8.99 1.48
N SER A 202 12.47 7.95 1.16
CA SER A 202 11.37 8.10 0.21
C SER A 202 10.26 9.02 0.75
N PRO A 203 9.70 9.92 -0.08
CA PRO A 203 8.44 10.61 0.17
C PRO A 203 7.30 9.71 0.67
N ALA A 204 7.28 8.43 0.27
CA ALA A 204 6.32 7.42 0.75
C ALA A 204 6.21 7.38 2.27
N LYS A 205 7.32 7.58 2.99
CA LYS A 205 7.35 7.53 4.45
C LYS A 205 6.59 8.67 5.12
N LYS A 206 6.20 9.70 4.36
CA LYS A 206 5.39 10.82 4.81
C LYS A 206 3.90 10.66 4.44
N LEU A 207 3.51 9.53 3.85
CA LEU A 207 2.12 9.29 3.49
C LEU A 207 1.32 8.82 4.72
N PRO A 208 0.05 9.25 4.87
CA PRO A 208 -0.80 8.80 5.98
C PRO A 208 -0.92 7.27 6.08
N ALA A 209 -1.02 6.57 4.95
CA ALA A 209 -1.09 5.11 4.89
C ALA A 209 0.16 4.42 5.44
N TRP A 210 1.35 4.98 5.16
CA TRP A 210 2.59 4.49 5.72
C TRP A 210 2.58 4.56 7.26
N HIS A 211 2.14 5.69 7.81
CA HIS A 211 2.00 5.86 9.26
C HIS A 211 0.97 4.91 9.87
N LEU A 212 -0.13 4.64 9.16
CA LEU A 212 -1.11 3.64 9.57
C LEU A 212 -0.49 2.23 9.61
N MET A 213 0.32 1.86 8.61
CA MET A 213 1.07 0.60 8.60
C MET A 213 2.09 0.52 9.76
N GLN A 214 2.77 1.63 10.08
CA GLN A 214 3.68 1.69 11.23
C GLN A 214 2.96 1.44 12.56
N ALA A 215 1.77 2.02 12.74
CA ALA A 215 0.94 1.75 13.92
C ALA A 215 0.63 0.25 14.04
N GLY A 216 0.33 -0.36 12.90
CA GLY A 216 0.15 -1.79 12.77
C GLY A 216 1.40 -2.59 13.12
N LEU A 217 2.62 -2.14 12.81
CA LEU A 217 3.83 -2.96 13.00
C LEU A 217 4.66 -2.61 14.24
N ASN A 218 4.33 -1.53 14.97
CA ASN A 218 5.12 -1.02 16.09
C ASN A 218 6.61 -0.81 15.74
N ARG A 219 6.86 -0.23 14.56
CA ARG A 219 8.22 -0.01 14.07
C ARG A 219 8.76 1.35 14.51
N GLU A 220 8.05 2.39 14.12
CA GLU A 220 8.38 3.78 14.37
C GLU A 220 7.12 4.48 14.87
N THR A 221 7.30 5.60 15.58
CA THR A 221 6.15 6.37 16.07
C THR A 221 5.43 6.99 14.88
N PRO A 222 4.14 6.66 14.64
CA PRO A 222 3.35 7.28 13.58
C PRO A 222 3.08 8.75 13.87
N ASP A 223 2.97 9.57 12.82
CA ASP A 223 2.35 10.88 12.93
C ASP A 223 0.82 10.72 12.98
N PHE A 224 0.27 10.72 14.19
CA PHE A 224 -1.17 10.52 14.38
C PHE A 224 -2.02 11.70 13.90
N GLU A 225 -1.49 12.92 13.84
CA GLU A 225 -2.23 14.06 13.28
C GLU A 225 -2.33 13.95 11.75
N LEU A 226 -1.32 13.39 11.10
CA LEU A 226 -1.37 13.08 9.68
C LEU A 226 -2.42 11.99 9.38
N ILE A 227 -2.44 10.90 10.16
CA ILE A 227 -3.48 9.85 10.04
C ILE A 227 -4.87 10.45 10.27
N LYS A 228 -5.03 11.30 11.28
CA LYS A 228 -6.29 11.95 11.62
C LYS A 228 -6.79 12.88 10.51
N THR A 229 -5.88 13.63 9.89
CA THR A 229 -6.21 14.53 8.78
C THR A 229 -6.69 13.74 7.56
N ALA A 230 -6.09 12.59 7.29
CA ALA A 230 -6.42 11.77 6.12
C ALA A 230 -7.67 10.89 6.32
N TYR A 231 -7.82 10.27 7.48
CA TYR A 231 -8.81 9.20 7.70
C TYR A 231 -9.76 9.45 8.88
N GLY A 232 -9.63 10.60 9.55
CA GLY A 232 -10.49 11.01 10.65
C GLY A 232 -10.01 10.59 12.05
N ALA A 233 -10.65 11.20 13.06
CA ALA A 233 -10.24 11.09 14.46
C ALA A 233 -10.39 9.68 15.04
N SER A 234 -11.43 8.94 14.63
CA SER A 234 -11.67 7.59 15.14
C SER A 234 -10.55 6.63 14.77
N LEU A 235 -10.18 6.58 13.49
CA LEU A 235 -9.11 5.70 13.01
C LEU A 235 -7.76 6.08 13.62
N ALA A 236 -7.45 7.38 13.71
CA ALA A 236 -6.22 7.85 14.32
C ALA A 236 -6.12 7.47 15.81
N THR A 237 -7.19 7.66 16.57
CA THR A 237 -7.23 7.26 17.99
C THR A 237 -7.11 5.74 18.14
N PHE A 238 -7.73 4.97 17.24
CA PHE A 238 -7.66 3.52 17.27
C PHE A 238 -6.23 3.04 16.96
N ALA A 239 -5.60 3.61 15.93
CA ALA A 239 -4.22 3.34 15.56
C ALA A 239 -3.24 3.72 16.69
N LYS A 240 -3.49 4.82 17.39
CA LYS A 240 -2.73 5.22 18.58
C LYS A 240 -2.84 4.19 19.70
N GLY A 241 -4.05 3.64 19.93
CA GLY A 241 -4.29 2.53 20.84
C GLY A 241 -3.45 1.30 20.49
N VAL A 242 -3.52 0.87 19.23
CA VAL A 242 -2.77 -0.30 18.72
C VAL A 242 -1.27 -0.09 18.86
N TYR A 243 -0.76 1.06 18.45
CA TYR A 243 0.67 1.39 18.52
C TYR A 243 1.18 1.30 19.96
N TYR A 244 0.57 2.03 20.90
CA TYR A 244 1.05 2.05 22.28
C TYR A 244 0.96 0.69 22.95
N THR A 245 -0.08 -0.09 22.70
CA THR A 245 -0.16 -1.45 23.24
C THR A 245 0.95 -2.34 22.67
N ARG A 246 1.24 -2.26 21.37
CA ARG A 246 2.31 -3.06 20.76
C ARG A 246 3.70 -2.59 21.17
N SER A 247 3.87 -1.29 21.44
CA SER A 247 5.12 -0.69 21.92
C SER A 247 5.41 -0.95 23.41
N GLY A 248 4.58 -1.75 24.09
CA GLY A 248 4.72 -2.05 25.51
C GLY A 248 4.16 -0.97 26.45
N ASN A 249 3.58 0.10 25.92
CA ASN A 249 2.93 1.15 26.70
C ASN A 249 1.40 0.91 26.82
N SER A 250 1.05 -0.24 27.42
CA SER A 250 -0.33 -0.68 27.59
C SER A 250 -1.26 0.35 28.24
N PRO A 251 -0.85 1.14 29.27
CA PRO A 251 -1.73 2.16 29.86
C PRO A 251 -2.22 3.22 28.87
N LEU A 252 -1.33 3.75 28.02
CA LEU A 252 -1.72 4.73 26.99
C LEU A 252 -2.57 4.09 25.89
N GLY A 253 -2.27 2.85 25.52
CA GLY A 253 -3.07 2.09 24.57
C GLY A 253 -4.51 1.87 25.08
N ILE A 254 -4.64 1.40 26.32
CA ILE A 254 -5.92 1.20 27.01
C ILE A 254 -6.68 2.54 27.13
N SER A 255 -6.01 3.64 27.47
CA SER A 255 -6.65 4.96 27.50
C SER A 255 -7.24 5.33 26.15
N SER A 256 -6.48 5.16 25.07
CA SER A 256 -6.93 5.49 23.71
C SER A 256 -8.17 4.67 23.31
N PHE A 257 -8.19 3.37 23.61
CA PHE A 257 -9.37 2.53 23.36
C PHE A 257 -10.55 2.91 24.27
N ARG A 258 -10.32 3.29 25.52
CA ARG A 258 -11.40 3.74 26.42
C ARG A 258 -12.02 5.06 25.96
N ASP A 259 -11.23 5.95 25.41
CA ASP A 259 -11.73 7.21 24.85
C ASP A 259 -12.63 6.94 23.64
N LEU A 260 -12.23 6.01 22.76
CA LEU A 260 -13.09 5.55 21.66
C LEU A 260 -14.32 4.78 22.11
N ALA A 261 -14.22 3.98 23.17
CA ALA A 261 -15.35 3.21 23.71
C ALA A 261 -16.48 4.11 24.24
N LYS A 262 -16.22 5.40 24.48
CA LYS A 262 -17.20 6.41 24.86
C LYS A 262 -17.77 7.20 23.67
N SER A 263 -17.32 6.92 22.44
CA SER A 263 -17.78 7.64 21.25
C SER A 263 -19.25 7.39 20.99
N GLU A 264 -20.03 8.46 20.89
CA GLU A 264 -21.47 8.40 20.55
C GLU A 264 -21.70 8.52 19.03
N THR A 265 -20.72 9.04 18.29
CA THR A 265 -20.84 9.39 16.87
C THR A 265 -20.29 8.31 15.93
N ASP A 266 -19.37 7.48 16.41
CA ASP A 266 -18.76 6.41 15.62
C ASP A 266 -18.90 5.08 16.35
N ALA A 267 -20.07 4.50 16.19
CA ALA A 267 -20.41 3.24 16.85
C ALA A 267 -19.58 2.07 16.30
N PHE A 268 -19.08 2.14 15.06
CA PHE A 268 -18.19 1.13 14.50
C PHE A 268 -16.85 1.13 15.24
N ALA A 269 -16.17 2.27 15.31
CA ALA A 269 -14.91 2.39 16.04
C ALA A 269 -15.06 2.09 17.53
N ARG A 270 -16.19 2.51 18.14
CA ARG A 270 -16.53 2.21 19.53
C ARG A 270 -16.56 0.72 19.80
N ASP A 271 -17.31 -0.04 19.02
CA ASP A 271 -17.50 -1.48 19.23
C ASP A 271 -16.17 -2.26 19.03
N HIS A 272 -15.34 -1.84 18.07
CA HIS A 272 -14.00 -2.38 17.86
C HIS A 272 -13.05 -2.05 19.02
N ALA A 273 -13.13 -0.84 19.58
CA ALA A 273 -12.37 -0.45 20.75
C ALA A 273 -12.80 -1.21 22.01
N LEU A 274 -14.10 -1.43 22.20
CA LEU A 274 -14.64 -2.29 23.26
C LEU A 274 -14.11 -3.73 23.15
N TYR A 275 -14.08 -4.29 21.93
CA TYR A 275 -13.51 -5.61 21.73
C TYR A 275 -12.00 -5.63 21.98
N ALA A 276 -11.26 -4.60 21.53
CA ALA A 276 -9.83 -4.49 21.81
C ALA A 276 -9.55 -4.44 23.33
N LEU A 277 -10.35 -3.70 24.09
CA LEU A 277 -10.29 -3.67 25.55
C LEU A 277 -10.62 -5.04 26.16
N ALA A 278 -11.65 -5.73 25.66
CA ALA A 278 -11.99 -7.08 26.11
C ALA A 278 -10.83 -8.06 25.84
N HIS A 279 -10.23 -8.01 24.65
CA HIS A 279 -9.08 -8.83 24.26
C HIS A 279 -7.88 -8.58 25.19
N LEU A 280 -7.59 -7.33 25.53
CA LEU A 280 -6.52 -7.00 26.48
C LEU A 280 -6.84 -7.47 27.90
N SER A 281 -8.08 -7.28 28.37
CA SER A 281 -8.53 -7.80 29.66
C SER A 281 -8.41 -9.32 29.73
N ALA A 282 -8.68 -10.04 28.64
CA ALA A 282 -8.52 -11.49 28.56
C ALA A 282 -7.05 -11.89 28.77
N ARG A 283 -6.11 -11.20 28.09
CA ARG A 283 -4.66 -11.42 28.23
C ARG A 283 -4.18 -11.20 29.67
N ASP A 284 -4.76 -10.22 30.35
CA ASP A 284 -4.46 -9.90 31.75
C ASP A 284 -5.26 -10.76 32.77
N LYS A 285 -6.03 -11.76 32.30
CA LYS A 285 -6.92 -12.60 33.12
C LYS A 285 -7.98 -11.81 33.92
N ARG A 286 -8.34 -10.62 33.45
CA ARG A 286 -9.41 -9.76 34.02
C ARG A 286 -10.76 -10.12 33.41
N ILE A 287 -11.24 -11.32 33.73
CA ILE A 287 -12.42 -11.96 33.10
C ILE A 287 -13.71 -11.13 33.30
N ARG A 288 -13.87 -10.46 34.46
CA ARG A 288 -15.03 -9.58 34.72
C ARG A 288 -15.00 -8.32 33.85
N ASP A 289 -13.83 -7.70 33.69
CA ASP A 289 -13.66 -6.54 32.81
C ASP A 289 -13.91 -6.94 31.35
N GLN A 290 -13.39 -8.10 30.94
CA GLN A 290 -13.62 -8.66 29.61
C GLN A 290 -15.13 -8.78 29.35
N LEU A 291 -15.88 -9.44 30.24
CA LEU A 291 -17.33 -9.58 30.09
C LEU A 291 -18.04 -8.21 30.06
N SER A 292 -17.63 -7.27 30.91
CA SER A 292 -18.20 -5.92 30.96
C SER A 292 -18.08 -5.18 29.63
N TYR A 293 -16.93 -5.28 28.95
CA TYR A 293 -16.76 -4.67 27.64
C TYR A 293 -17.54 -5.40 26.56
N LEU A 294 -17.54 -6.75 26.55
CA LEU A 294 -18.29 -7.53 25.55
C LEU A 294 -19.81 -7.25 25.62
N ARG A 295 -20.36 -7.02 26.81
CA ARG A 295 -21.78 -6.65 27.01
C ARG A 295 -22.17 -5.31 26.38
N GLN A 296 -21.22 -4.39 26.20
CA GLN A 296 -21.46 -3.06 25.64
C GLN A 296 -21.43 -3.05 24.11
N ILE A 297 -20.90 -4.10 23.49
CA ILE A 297 -20.83 -4.24 22.03
C ILE A 297 -22.23 -4.47 21.49
N ARG A 298 -22.59 -3.77 20.42
CA ARG A 298 -23.86 -4.00 19.72
C ARG A 298 -23.84 -5.34 19.02
N PHE A 299 -24.50 -6.32 19.64
CA PHE A 299 -24.42 -7.72 19.25
C PHE A 299 -24.90 -7.97 17.81
N ALA A 300 -26.01 -7.37 17.40
CA ALA A 300 -26.63 -7.63 16.10
C ALA A 300 -25.76 -7.16 14.93
N GLU A 301 -25.03 -6.07 15.10
CA GLU A 301 -24.13 -5.51 14.10
C GLU A 301 -22.74 -6.16 14.12
N PHE A 302 -22.21 -6.47 15.32
CA PHE A 302 -20.84 -6.96 15.46
C PHE A 302 -20.71 -8.49 15.23
N ALA A 303 -21.66 -9.28 15.72
CA ALA A 303 -21.58 -10.75 15.67
C ALA A 303 -21.51 -11.34 14.24
N PRO A 304 -22.27 -10.84 13.24
CA PRO A 304 -22.20 -11.36 11.88
C PRO A 304 -20.81 -11.19 11.24
N GLU A 305 -20.15 -10.06 11.49
CA GLU A 305 -18.81 -9.79 10.94
C GLU A 305 -17.70 -10.50 11.72
N TYR A 306 -17.91 -10.78 13.01
CA TYR A 306 -16.92 -11.37 13.90
C TYR A 306 -17.46 -12.61 14.65
N PRO A 307 -17.78 -13.75 13.99
CA PRO A 307 -18.44 -14.88 14.64
C PRO A 307 -17.71 -15.50 15.84
N HIS A 308 -16.38 -15.33 15.94
CA HIS A 308 -15.59 -15.77 17.08
C HIS A 308 -15.94 -15.03 18.38
N PHE A 309 -16.39 -13.77 18.29
CA PHE A 309 -16.94 -12.99 19.40
C PHE A 309 -18.05 -13.76 20.12
N VAL A 310 -18.94 -14.39 19.37
CA VAL A 310 -20.11 -15.12 19.92
C VAL A 310 -19.64 -16.28 20.81
N GLY A 311 -18.66 -17.05 20.34
CA GLY A 311 -18.09 -18.16 21.09
C GLY A 311 -17.40 -17.69 22.37
N GLU A 312 -16.56 -16.66 22.27
CA GLU A 312 -15.86 -16.06 23.41
C GLU A 312 -16.86 -15.49 24.43
N TYR A 313 -17.89 -14.79 23.98
CA TYR A 313 -18.91 -14.19 24.83
C TYR A 313 -19.78 -15.24 25.55
N ASN A 314 -20.24 -16.28 24.83
CA ASN A 314 -21.00 -17.39 25.41
C ASN A 314 -20.19 -18.13 26.47
N TYR A 315 -18.91 -18.39 26.19
CA TYR A 315 -18.01 -19.03 27.14
C TYR A 315 -17.92 -18.24 28.44
N LEU A 316 -17.70 -16.92 28.37
CA LEU A 316 -17.60 -16.06 29.56
C LEU A 316 -18.89 -16.01 30.36
N LEU A 317 -20.03 -15.87 29.70
CA LEU A 317 -21.34 -15.85 30.36
C LEU A 317 -21.57 -17.15 31.14
N ARG A 318 -21.28 -18.31 30.53
CA ARG A 318 -21.41 -19.61 31.20
C ARG A 318 -20.42 -19.76 32.33
N PHE A 319 -19.17 -19.39 32.12
CA PHE A 319 -18.10 -19.48 33.12
C PHE A 319 -18.41 -18.65 34.37
N LEU A 320 -18.98 -17.45 34.20
CA LEU A 320 -19.39 -16.56 35.29
C LEU A 320 -20.81 -16.83 35.82
N GLY A 321 -21.46 -17.93 35.39
CA GLY A 321 -22.75 -18.37 35.92
C GLY A 321 -23.99 -17.68 35.34
N SER A 322 -23.84 -16.83 34.31
CA SER A 322 -24.93 -16.11 33.65
C SER A 322 -25.62 -16.95 32.56
N LYS A 323 -26.14 -18.14 32.94
CA LYS A 323 -26.70 -19.13 31.99
C LYS A 323 -27.86 -18.59 31.15
N SER A 324 -28.81 -17.89 31.77
CA SER A 324 -29.98 -17.37 31.06
C SER A 324 -29.61 -16.34 29.98
N GLU A 325 -28.65 -15.44 30.28
CA GLU A 325 -28.13 -14.47 29.32
C GLU A 325 -27.37 -15.18 28.18
N ALA A 326 -26.59 -16.22 28.49
CA ALA A 326 -25.92 -17.03 27.49
C ALA A 326 -26.91 -17.70 26.52
N ASP A 327 -28.00 -18.27 27.05
CA ASP A 327 -29.02 -18.93 26.24
C ASP A 327 -29.80 -17.93 25.37
N GLN A 328 -30.12 -16.74 25.91
CA GLN A 328 -30.75 -15.66 25.15
C GLN A 328 -29.85 -15.15 24.02
N MET A 329 -28.57 -14.95 24.30
CA MET A 329 -27.59 -14.49 23.31
C MET A 329 -27.39 -15.52 22.20
N MET A 330 -27.28 -16.81 22.56
CA MET A 330 -27.18 -17.88 21.56
C MET A 330 -28.44 -18.00 20.71
N LYS A 331 -29.63 -17.81 21.30
CA LYS A 331 -30.88 -17.75 20.52
C LYS A 331 -30.85 -16.59 19.51
N ALA A 332 -30.46 -15.40 19.95
CA ALA A 332 -30.33 -14.24 19.07
C ALA A 332 -29.32 -14.50 17.93
N TRP A 333 -28.23 -15.22 18.21
CA TRP A 333 -27.27 -15.63 17.18
C TRP A 333 -27.86 -16.60 16.15
N GLU A 334 -28.61 -17.61 16.59
CA GLU A 334 -29.31 -18.54 15.68
C GLU A 334 -30.33 -17.81 14.80
N ASP A 335 -31.09 -16.88 15.40
CA ASP A 335 -32.06 -16.05 14.67
C ASP A 335 -31.37 -15.17 13.62
N LEU A 336 -30.23 -14.55 13.95
CA LEU A 336 -29.42 -13.76 13.01
C LEU A 336 -28.92 -14.62 11.84
N LYS A 337 -28.38 -15.81 12.12
CA LYS A 337 -27.94 -16.75 11.06
C LYS A 337 -29.08 -17.18 10.15
N ALA A 338 -30.28 -17.40 10.70
CA ALA A 338 -31.45 -17.78 9.92
C ALA A 338 -31.97 -16.63 9.03
N SER A 339 -31.77 -15.38 9.47
CA SER A 339 -32.18 -14.17 8.75
C SER A 339 -31.16 -13.65 7.71
N ALA A 340 -29.91 -14.12 7.75
CA ALA A 340 -28.90 -13.69 6.80
C ALA A 340 -29.22 -14.21 5.39
N PRO A 341 -29.17 -13.37 4.34
CA PRO A 341 -29.31 -13.85 2.97
C PRO A 341 -28.24 -14.90 2.71
N LYS A 342 -28.67 -16.08 2.25
CA LYS A 342 -27.76 -17.11 1.75
C LYS A 342 -27.14 -16.58 0.47
N ASN A 343 -25.96 -15.99 0.57
CA ASN A 343 -25.12 -15.63 -0.58
C ASN A 343 -24.48 -16.88 -1.17
#